data_AF-A0A096PFK9-F1
#
_entry.id   AF-A0A096PFK9-F1
#
_cell.length_a   1.000
_cell.length_b   1.000
_cell.length_c   1.000
_cell.angle_alpha   90.00
_cell.angle_beta   90.00
_cell.angle_gamma   90.00
#
_symmetry.space_group_name_H-M   'P 1'
#
loop_
_entity.id
_entity.type
_entity.pdbx_description
1 polymer ?
#
loop_
_entity_poly.entity_id
_entity_poly.type
_entity_poly.pdbx_seq_one_letter_code
_entity_poly.pdbx_strand_id
1 'polypeptide(L)'
;MLGLKEDINTDEIQDDLTCRKAGWSFKQDPENKLADTWEQLRDNLRSSSFRGKPFIKGTEWQVDTCIAYLNAGIDLSKLTFAASHLSGGLPGRGTEITTVRYINTTPAIRNVFFRGGADDYHYQL
;
A
#
# COMPACT_ATOMS: atom_id res chain seq x y z
N MET A 1 0.86 9.70 -0.77
CA MET A 1 2.26 9.22 -0.62
C MET A 1 3.20 10.02 -1.53
N LEU A 2 4.39 10.41 -1.04
CA LEU A 2 5.51 10.94 -1.84
C LEU A 2 5.17 12.02 -2.90
N GLY A 3 4.21 12.90 -2.62
CA GLY A 3 3.76 13.96 -3.53
C GLY A 3 2.44 13.69 -4.27
N LEU A 4 1.93 12.46 -4.23
CA LEU A 4 0.57 12.10 -4.64
C LEU A 4 -0.35 12.26 -3.42
N LYS A 5 -1.23 13.25 -3.47
CA LYS A 5 -2.25 13.49 -2.45
C LYS A 5 -3.48 12.65 -2.81
N GLU A 6 -3.43 11.37 -2.48
CA GLU A 6 -4.63 10.53 -2.49
C GLU A 6 -5.37 10.79 -1.18
N ASP A 7 -6.58 11.33 -1.27
CA ASP A 7 -7.47 11.58 -0.13
C ASP A 7 -8.32 10.33 0.12
N ILE A 8 -7.68 9.29 0.66
CA ILE A 8 -8.36 8.04 0.99
C ILE A 8 -8.72 8.09 2.47
N ASN A 9 -10.03 8.17 2.76
CA ASN A 9 -10.52 8.02 4.13
C ASN A 9 -10.45 6.55 4.55
N THR A 10 -9.50 6.19 5.41
CA THR A 10 -9.32 4.82 5.89
C THR A 10 -10.47 4.34 6.78
N ASP A 11 -11.24 5.25 7.37
CA ASP A 11 -12.42 4.96 8.19
C ASP A 11 -13.58 4.34 7.38
N GLU A 12 -13.59 4.62 6.07
CA GLU A 12 -14.62 4.14 5.14
C GLU A 12 -14.25 2.81 4.47
N ILE A 13 -13.01 2.34 4.64
CA ILE A 13 -12.56 1.08 4.05
C ILE A 13 -13.23 -0.09 4.76
N GLN A 14 -14.03 -0.83 4.01
CA GLN A 14 -14.62 -2.10 4.43
C GLN A 14 -13.64 -3.23 4.14
N ASP A 15 -13.46 -4.12 5.12
CA ASP A 15 -12.55 -5.24 4.96
C ASP A 15 -13.13 -6.55 5.48
N ASP A 16 -13.23 -7.56 4.60
CA ASP A 16 -13.63 -8.91 4.96
C ASP A 16 -12.41 -9.73 5.44
N LEU A 17 -12.27 -9.80 6.76
CA LEU A 17 -11.24 -10.58 7.46
C LEU A 17 -11.46 -12.10 7.37
N THR A 18 -12.66 -12.53 6.97
CA THR A 18 -13.05 -13.95 6.88
C THR A 18 -12.76 -14.53 5.50
N CYS A 19 -12.64 -13.69 4.47
CA CYS A 19 -12.36 -14.16 3.12
C CYS A 19 -10.95 -14.79 3.00
N ARG A 20 -10.92 -16.03 2.49
CA ARG A 20 -9.71 -16.84 2.26
C ARG A 20 -9.36 -17.03 0.79
N LYS A 21 -10.15 -16.44 -0.12
CA LYS A 21 -9.96 -16.59 -1.56
C LYS A 21 -8.59 -16.05 -1.99
N ALA A 22 -7.83 -16.83 -2.74
CA ALA A 22 -6.60 -16.36 -3.36
C ALA A 22 -6.89 -15.19 -4.31
N GLY A 23 -6.05 -14.16 -4.26
CA GLY A 23 -6.25 -12.90 -4.95
C GLY A 23 -7.05 -11.87 -4.16
N TRP A 24 -7.73 -12.23 -3.06
CA TRP A 24 -8.55 -11.29 -2.28
C TRP A 24 -7.73 -10.22 -1.55
N SER A 25 -8.24 -8.99 -1.57
CA SER A 25 -7.86 -7.89 -0.68
C SER A 25 -9.02 -6.90 -0.58
N PHE A 26 -9.03 -6.01 0.41
CA PHE A 26 -9.99 -4.91 0.53
C PHE A 26 -10.11 -4.07 -0.77
N LYS A 27 -9.06 -4.01 -1.60
CA LYS A 27 -9.11 -3.31 -2.90
C LYS A 27 -10.13 -3.89 -3.88
N GLN A 28 -10.48 -5.16 -3.72
CA GLN A 28 -11.45 -5.85 -4.59
C GLN A 28 -12.89 -5.68 -4.12
N ASP A 29 -13.09 -5.09 -2.94
CA ASP A 29 -14.43 -4.74 -2.49
C ASP A 29 -14.94 -3.54 -3.31
N PRO A 30 -16.05 -3.67 -4.05
CA PRO A 30 -16.60 -2.58 -4.85
C PRO A 30 -16.99 -1.36 -4.00
N GLU A 31 -17.35 -1.55 -2.73
CA GLU A 31 -17.74 -0.46 -1.82
C GLU A 31 -16.56 0.47 -1.51
N ASN A 32 -15.33 -0.06 -1.56
CA ASN A 32 -14.12 0.73 -1.30
C ASN A 32 -13.72 1.63 -2.46
N LYS A 33 -14.24 1.40 -3.68
CA LYS A 33 -13.93 2.21 -4.89
C LYS A 33 -12.43 2.32 -5.18
N LEU A 34 -11.65 1.29 -4.81
CA LEU A 34 -10.18 1.25 -4.96
C LEU A 34 -9.70 0.47 -6.21
N ALA A 35 -10.63 0.04 -7.07
CA ALA A 35 -10.31 -0.73 -8.27
C ALA A 35 -9.45 0.08 -9.26
N ASP A 36 -9.80 1.35 -9.46
CA ASP A 36 -9.18 2.22 -10.48
C ASP A 36 -8.00 3.04 -9.92
N THR A 37 -7.62 2.84 -8.65
CA THR A 37 -6.59 3.64 -7.98
C THR A 37 -5.25 3.59 -8.72
N TRP A 38 -4.92 2.49 -9.41
CA TRP A 38 -3.69 2.43 -10.20
C TRP A 38 -3.70 3.39 -11.40
N GLU A 39 -4.82 3.48 -12.11
CA GLU A 39 -4.96 4.38 -13.25
C GLU A 39 -4.94 5.83 -12.79
N GLN A 40 -5.64 6.12 -11.69
CA GLN A 40 -5.63 7.45 -11.05
C GLN A 40 -4.22 7.84 -10.59
N LEU A 41 -3.50 6.96 -9.90
CA LEU A 41 -2.12 7.20 -9.49
C LEU A 41 -1.20 7.45 -10.69
N ARG A 42 -1.37 6.68 -11.78
CA ARG A 42 -0.60 6.85 -13.00
C ARG A 42 -0.87 8.20 -13.66
N ASP A 43 -2.12 8.62 -13.73
CA ASP A 43 -2.47 9.91 -14.33
C ASP A 43 -2.04 11.08 -13.44
N ASN A 44 -2.19 10.96 -12.13
CA ASN A 44 -1.69 11.93 -11.16
C ASN A 44 -0.15 12.06 -11.24
N LEU A 45 0.57 10.95 -11.49
CA LEU A 45 2.02 10.99 -11.68
C LEU A 45 2.43 11.91 -12.83
N ARG A 46 1.67 11.94 -13.94
CA ARG A 46 1.98 12.74 -15.14
C ARG A 46 1.96 14.24 -14.88
N SER A 47 1.05 14.71 -14.03
CA SER A 47 0.91 16.12 -13.66
C SER A 47 1.69 16.49 -12.38
N SER A 48 2.26 15.50 -11.69
CA SER A 48 2.96 15.69 -10.42
C SER A 48 4.47 15.96 -10.56
N SER A 49 5.08 16.27 -9.42
CA SER A 49 6.53 16.39 -9.29
C SER A 49 7.00 15.69 -8.02
N PHE A 50 8.25 15.25 -8.03
CA PHE A 50 8.93 14.70 -6.86
C PHE A 50 10.11 15.59 -6.49
N ARG A 51 10.10 16.10 -5.25
CA ARG A 51 11.12 17.04 -4.74
C ARG A 51 11.35 18.24 -5.67
N GLY A 52 10.27 18.77 -6.24
CA GLY A 52 10.28 19.91 -7.16
C GLY A 52 10.71 19.59 -8.60
N LYS A 53 11.01 18.32 -8.93
CA LYS A 53 11.33 17.88 -10.29
C LYS A 53 10.14 17.16 -10.92
N PRO A 54 9.70 17.52 -12.13
CA PRO A 54 8.57 16.85 -12.77
C PRO A 54 8.94 15.42 -13.20
N PHE A 55 7.94 14.54 -13.24
CA PHE A 55 8.10 13.20 -13.81
C PHE A 55 8.14 13.20 -15.33
N ILE A 56 7.46 14.16 -15.97
CA ILE A 56 7.39 14.30 -17.41
C ILE A 56 7.77 15.74 -17.80
N LYS A 57 8.61 15.87 -18.83
CA LYS A 57 8.91 17.15 -19.49
C LYS A 57 8.51 17.04 -20.95
N GLY A 58 7.47 17.77 -21.36
CA GLY A 58 6.86 17.57 -22.68
C GLY A 58 6.22 16.18 -22.76
N THR A 59 6.78 15.29 -23.59
CA THR A 59 6.35 13.89 -23.74
C THR A 59 7.34 12.88 -23.15
N GLU A 60 8.44 13.35 -22.56
CA GLU A 60 9.54 12.51 -22.10
C GLU A 60 9.53 12.29 -20.59
N TRP A 61 9.65 11.03 -20.18
CA TRP A 61 9.83 10.66 -18.79
C TRP A 61 11.22 11.06 -18.29
N GLN A 62 11.26 11.69 -17.12
CA GLN A 62 12.48 12.11 -16.47
C GLN A 62 13.01 10.97 -15.61
N VAL A 63 13.90 10.16 -16.20
CA VAL A 63 14.42 8.92 -15.59
C VAL A 63 14.97 9.15 -14.19
N ASP A 64 15.76 10.21 -13.99
CA ASP A 64 16.33 10.52 -12.68
C ASP A 64 15.27 10.79 -11.61
N THR A 65 14.19 11.50 -11.97
CA THR A 65 13.07 11.75 -11.07
C THR A 65 12.35 10.45 -10.74
N CYS A 66 12.12 9.59 -11.74
CA CYS A 66 11.50 8.28 -11.56
C CYS A 66 12.33 7.39 -10.62
N ILE A 67 13.65 7.30 -10.84
CA ILE A 67 14.55 6.52 -10.00
C ILE A 67 14.56 7.08 -8.57
N ALA A 68 14.64 8.40 -8.40
CA ALA A 68 14.62 9.02 -7.08
C ALA A 68 13.31 8.73 -6.32
N TYR A 69 12.17 8.73 -7.03
CA TYR A 69 10.87 8.37 -6.46
C TYR A 69 10.80 6.90 -6.07
N LEU A 70 11.26 5.99 -6.94
CA LEU A 70 11.29 4.55 -6.66
C LEU A 70 12.18 4.23 -5.44
N ASN A 71 13.35 4.87 -5.35
CA ASN A 71 14.23 4.74 -4.19
C ASN A 71 13.57 5.22 -2.89
N ALA A 72 12.85 6.35 -2.95
CA ALA A 72 12.08 6.82 -1.80
C ALA A 72 10.94 5.86 -1.44
N GLY A 73 10.33 5.18 -2.41
CA GLY A 73 9.35 4.12 -2.19
C GLY A 73 9.95 2.88 -1.51
N ILE A 74 11.19 2.52 -1.83
CA ILE A 74 11.93 1.46 -1.14
C ILE A 74 12.17 1.85 0.32
N ASP A 75 12.60 3.08 0.58
CA ASP A 75 12.84 3.55 1.95
C ASP A 75 11.55 3.67 2.76
N LEU A 76 10.48 4.16 2.14
CA LEU A 76 9.14 4.14 2.74
C LEU A 76 8.73 2.71 3.09
N SER A 77 8.94 1.75 2.19
CA SER A 77 8.61 0.34 2.44
C SER A 77 9.36 -0.24 3.64
N LYS A 78 10.66 0.11 3.81
CA LYS A 78 11.44 -0.28 5.00
C LYS A 78 10.89 0.35 6.27
N LEU A 79 10.51 1.63 6.22
CA LEU A 79 9.94 2.35 7.36
C LEU A 79 8.57 1.81 7.74
N THR A 80 7.69 1.57 6.76
CA THR A 80 6.38 0.93 6.97
C THR A 80 6.57 -0.44 7.58
N PHE A 81 7.47 -1.26 7.02
CA PHE A 81 7.81 -2.55 7.59
C PHE A 81 8.25 -2.44 9.05
N ALA A 82 9.15 -1.51 9.37
CA ALA A 82 9.59 -1.30 10.75
C ALA A 82 8.42 -0.85 11.64
N ALA A 83 7.60 0.10 11.18
CA ALA A 83 6.44 0.58 11.92
C ALA A 83 5.46 -0.55 12.21
N SER A 84 5.03 -1.31 11.20
CA SER A 84 4.10 -2.43 11.34
C SER A 84 4.54 -3.44 12.41
N HIS A 85 5.83 -3.73 12.52
CA HIS A 85 6.36 -4.70 13.48
C HIS A 85 6.72 -4.11 14.85
N LEU A 86 6.96 -2.80 14.95
CA LEU A 86 7.33 -2.14 16.20
C LEU A 86 6.14 -1.49 16.91
N SER A 87 5.08 -1.10 16.19
CA SER A 87 3.89 -0.47 16.76
C SER A 87 2.70 -1.43 16.93
N GLY A 88 2.74 -2.62 16.32
CA GLY A 88 1.66 -3.61 16.38
C GLY A 88 1.92 -4.74 17.38
N GLY A 89 1.42 -4.62 18.61
CA GLY A 89 1.27 -5.73 19.56
C GLY A 89 2.51 -6.61 19.82
N LEU A 90 2.30 -7.84 20.29
CA LEU A 90 3.38 -8.81 20.50
C LEU A 90 4.02 -9.16 19.14
N PRO A 91 5.36 -9.26 19.06
CA PRO A 91 6.06 -9.55 17.82
C PRO A 91 5.60 -10.89 17.24
N GLY A 92 5.30 -10.88 15.95
CA GLY A 92 4.89 -12.06 15.19
C GLY A 92 5.91 -13.17 15.21
N ARG A 93 5.46 -14.41 15.12
CA ARG A 93 6.38 -15.53 15.11
C ARG A 93 7.02 -15.64 13.73
N GLY A 94 8.30 -15.28 13.64
CA GLY A 94 9.19 -15.66 12.53
C GLY A 94 8.77 -15.12 11.17
N THR A 95 8.29 -15.99 10.27
CA THR A 95 8.05 -15.69 8.84
C THR A 95 7.05 -14.55 8.60
N GLU A 96 6.14 -14.32 9.53
CA GLU A 96 5.15 -13.23 9.47
C GLU A 96 5.80 -11.86 9.63
N ILE A 97 6.94 -11.80 10.34
CA ILE A 97 7.70 -10.56 10.52
C ILE A 97 8.40 -10.13 9.23
N THR A 98 8.70 -11.05 8.30
CA THR A 98 9.58 -10.74 7.14
C THR A 98 8.85 -10.23 5.90
N THR A 99 7.51 -10.21 5.89
CA THR A 99 6.74 -9.90 4.68
C THR A 99 5.51 -9.06 4.97
N VAL A 100 5.30 -8.00 4.20
CA VAL A 100 4.02 -7.30 4.13
C VAL A 100 3.21 -7.90 2.99
N ARG A 101 2.06 -8.49 3.31
CA ARG A 101 1.12 -9.09 2.37
C ARG A 101 -0.19 -8.33 2.48
N TYR A 102 -0.59 -7.69 1.40
CA TYR A 102 -1.88 -6.98 1.31
C TYR A 102 -2.92 -7.75 0.47
N ILE A 103 -2.53 -8.83 -0.22
CA ILE A 103 -3.39 -9.73 -1.00
C ILE A 103 -3.22 -11.17 -0.50
N ASN A 104 -4.32 -11.91 -0.41
CA ASN A 104 -4.33 -13.34 -0.13
C ASN A 104 -3.68 -14.13 -1.26
N THR A 105 -2.87 -15.10 -0.90
CA THR A 105 -2.26 -16.04 -1.84
C THR A 105 -2.71 -17.46 -1.53
N THR A 106 -2.57 -18.40 -2.47
CA THR A 106 -2.88 -19.81 -2.23
C THR A 106 -2.18 -20.38 -0.97
N PRO A 107 -0.87 -20.14 -0.74
CA PRO A 107 -0.19 -20.69 0.43
C PRO A 107 -0.40 -19.88 1.72
N ALA A 108 -0.87 -18.62 1.65
CA ALA A 108 -0.97 -17.77 2.83
C ALA A 108 -1.95 -16.61 2.66
N ILE A 109 -2.65 -16.31 3.74
CA ILE A 109 -3.53 -15.15 3.87
C ILE A 109 -2.67 -13.90 4.08
N ARG A 110 -3.17 -12.74 3.64
CA ARG A 110 -2.54 -11.45 3.85
C ARG A 110 -2.42 -11.12 5.35
N ASN A 111 -1.57 -10.15 5.69
CA ASN A 111 -1.36 -9.70 7.08
C ASN A 111 -1.58 -8.19 7.27
N VAL A 112 -2.03 -7.48 6.23
CA VAL A 112 -2.51 -6.10 6.30
C VAL A 112 -4.02 -6.10 6.21
N PHE A 113 -4.68 -5.48 7.19
CA PHE A 113 -6.13 -5.38 7.27
C PHE A 113 -6.56 -4.01 7.78
N PHE A 114 -7.77 -3.58 7.40
CA PHE A 114 -8.41 -2.39 7.96
C PHE A 114 -9.47 -2.80 8.98
N ARG A 115 -9.51 -2.13 10.14
CA ARG A 115 -10.56 -2.35 11.16
C ARG A 115 -10.97 -1.03 11.79
N GLY A 116 -12.20 -0.58 11.48
CA GLY A 116 -12.78 0.60 12.11
C GLY A 116 -11.95 1.88 11.95
N GLY A 117 -11.26 2.03 10.81
CA GLY A 117 -10.44 3.21 10.50
C GLY A 117 -8.97 3.15 10.86
N ALA A 118 -8.54 2.13 11.61
CA ALA A 118 -7.13 1.85 11.87
C ALA A 118 -6.67 0.62 11.08
N ASP A 119 -5.46 0.69 10.55
CA ASP A 119 -4.71 -0.49 10.06
C ASP A 119 -4.49 -1.43 11.25
N ASP A 120 -5.08 -2.61 11.26
CA ASP A 120 -4.99 -3.58 12.36
C ASP A 120 -4.24 -4.83 11.86
N TYR A 121 -3.05 -5.09 12.39
CA TYR A 121 -2.24 -6.27 12.05
C TYR A 121 -2.66 -7.45 12.95
N HIS A 122 -3.38 -8.43 12.39
CA HIS A 122 -3.81 -9.64 13.12
C HIS A 122 -2.99 -10.87 12.74
N TYR A 123 -2.47 -11.57 13.76
CA TYR A 123 -1.91 -12.92 13.66
C TYR A 123 -3.04 -13.96 13.67
N GLN A 124 -3.06 -14.87 12.70
CA GLN A 124 -3.93 -16.05 12.78
C GLN A 124 -3.16 -17.18 13.48
N LEU A 125 -3.72 -17.67 14.59
CA LEU A 125 -3.30 -18.89 15.28
C LEU A 125 -3.49 -20.14 14.40
#